data_AF-A0A4S2TLZ3-F1
#
_entry.id   AF-A0A4S2TLZ3-F1
#
_cell.length_a   1.000
_cell.length_b   1.000
_cell.length_c   1.000
_cell.angle_alpha   90.00
_cell.angle_beta   90.00
_cell.angle_gamma   90.00
#
_symmetry.space_group_name_H-M   'P 1'
#
loop_
_entity.id
_entity.type
_entity.pdbx_description
1 polymer ?
#
loop_
_entity_poly.entity_id
_entity_poly.type
_entity_poly.pdbx_seq_one_letter_code
_entity_poly.pdbx_strand_id
1 'polypeptide(L)'
;MTVQRPVPGSVRIVTRDELLNVLSGLRLARIAGQRAPHKPLLVLWLLGRFAATGSTSVTYADLEEPVSGLINEFGPDVTSQARARERAAMPFVHLERTLWDPRDSDGRPIASDAPERGNRLRAQGARGRLRPEVETLLADPGTLADAARLLLERYFDPTQAGRVGGAVGWDLTAPAGTVSAPARPA
;
A
#
# COMPACT_ATOMS: atom_id res chain seq x y z
N MET A 1 27.13 -30.35 -22.32
CA MET A 1 27.37 -29.18 -21.46
C MET A 1 26.04 -28.54 -21.14
N THR A 2 25.47 -28.83 -19.97
CA THR A 2 24.14 -28.35 -19.57
C THR A 2 24.26 -26.90 -19.12
N VAL A 3 23.74 -25.98 -19.94
CA VAL A 3 23.61 -24.57 -19.56
C VAL A 3 22.55 -24.49 -18.47
N GLN A 4 23.00 -24.27 -17.24
CA GLN A 4 22.14 -24.02 -16.10
C GLN A 4 21.45 -22.68 -16.33
N ARG A 5 20.14 -22.70 -16.62
CA ARG A 5 19.33 -21.50 -16.74
C ARG A 5 19.36 -20.78 -15.39
N PRO A 6 19.65 -19.47 -15.34
CA PRO A 6 19.57 -18.73 -14.08
C PRO A 6 18.13 -18.80 -13.55
N VAL A 7 18.01 -19.21 -12.29
CA VAL A 7 16.77 -19.04 -11.52
C VAL A 7 16.46 -17.53 -11.49
N PRO A 8 15.22 -17.09 -11.77
CA PRO A 8 14.90 -15.67 -11.71
C PRO A 8 15.00 -15.22 -10.25
N GLY A 9 16.10 -14.53 -9.93
CA GLY A 9 16.19 -13.72 -8.72
C GLY A 9 15.04 -12.71 -8.75
N SER A 10 14.24 -12.68 -7.70
CA SER A 10 13.15 -11.71 -7.56
C SER A 10 13.67 -10.31 -7.88
N VAL A 11 13.05 -9.63 -8.84
CA VAL A 11 13.37 -8.24 -9.19
C VAL A 11 13.30 -7.41 -7.90
N ARG A 12 14.46 -6.93 -7.45
CA ARG A 12 14.57 -6.05 -6.27
C ARG A 12 14.52 -4.61 -6.73
N ILE A 13 13.78 -3.79 -6.01
CA ILE A 13 13.74 -2.34 -6.24
C ILE A 13 14.89 -1.75 -5.43
N VAL A 14 15.96 -1.32 -6.10
CA VAL A 14 17.18 -0.88 -5.43
C VAL A 14 17.48 0.60 -5.64
N THR A 15 16.77 1.25 -6.56
CA THR A 15 16.89 2.69 -6.83
C THR A 15 15.57 3.43 -6.66
N ARG A 16 15.68 4.74 -6.42
CA ARG A 16 14.53 5.67 -6.38
C ARG A 16 13.70 5.61 -7.67
N ASP A 17 14.34 5.61 -8.83
CA ASP A 17 13.62 5.63 -10.11
C ASP A 17 12.87 4.32 -10.37
N GLU A 18 13.44 3.16 -10.00
CA GLU A 18 12.73 1.89 -10.04
C GLU A 18 11.51 1.89 -9.12
N LEU A 19 11.65 2.43 -7.91
CA LEU A 19 10.54 2.57 -6.97
C LEU A 19 9.42 3.41 -7.58
N LEU A 20 9.73 4.62 -8.05
CA LEU A 20 8.75 5.51 -8.66
C LEU A 20 8.10 4.89 -9.91
N ASN A 21 8.89 4.18 -10.73
CA ASN A 21 8.35 3.48 -11.89
C ASN A 21 7.34 2.39 -11.49
N VAL A 22 7.67 1.57 -10.49
CA VAL A 22 6.74 0.54 -9.98
C VAL A 22 5.48 1.16 -9.39
N LEU A 23 5.60 2.26 -8.63
CA LEU A 23 4.47 2.98 -8.07
C LEU A 23 3.57 3.59 -9.15
N SER A 24 4.13 4.12 -10.23
CA SER A 24 3.36 4.66 -11.36
C SER A 24 2.59 3.60 -12.18
N GLY A 25 3.03 2.33 -12.04
CA GLY A 25 2.56 1.17 -12.78
C GLY A 25 1.69 0.21 -11.96
N LEU A 26 1.25 0.59 -10.75
CA LEU A 26 0.38 -0.25 -9.93
C LEU A 26 -0.89 -0.66 -10.68
N ARG A 27 -1.19 -1.96 -10.63
CA ARG A 27 -2.37 -2.52 -11.30
C ARG A 27 -3.62 -2.20 -10.49
N LEU A 28 -4.54 -1.44 -11.06
CA LEU A 28 -5.82 -1.15 -10.42
C LEU A 28 -6.81 -2.28 -10.62
N ALA A 29 -7.60 -2.54 -9.59
CA ALA A 29 -8.77 -3.40 -9.71
C ALA A 29 -9.82 -2.72 -10.60
N ARG A 30 -10.63 -3.54 -11.29
CA ARG A 30 -11.83 -3.07 -12.00
C ARG A 30 -13.06 -3.61 -11.31
N ILE A 31 -13.94 -2.73 -10.87
CA ILE A 31 -15.20 -3.07 -10.20
C ILE A 31 -16.31 -2.35 -10.97
N ALA A 32 -17.28 -3.12 -11.47
CA ALA A 32 -18.40 -2.59 -12.26
C ALA A 32 -17.96 -1.65 -13.42
N GLY A 33 -16.84 -1.98 -14.08
CA GLY A 33 -16.29 -1.18 -15.18
C GLY A 33 -15.47 0.04 -14.76
N GLN A 34 -15.44 0.40 -13.48
CA GLN A 34 -14.65 1.52 -12.96
C GLN A 34 -13.33 1.05 -12.35
N ARG A 35 -12.30 1.89 -12.48
CA ARG A 35 -11.00 1.66 -11.83
C ARG A 35 -11.13 1.93 -10.33
N ALA A 36 -10.69 0.98 -9.52
CA ALA A 36 -10.73 1.09 -8.06
C ALA A 36 -9.31 1.26 -7.51
N PRO A 37 -8.97 2.42 -6.90
CA PRO A 37 -7.61 2.71 -6.43
C PRO A 37 -7.27 2.04 -5.08
N HIS A 38 -7.71 0.79 -4.86
CA HIS A 38 -7.52 0.08 -3.59
C HIS A 38 -6.03 -0.08 -3.23
N LYS A 39 -5.18 -0.43 -4.19
CA LYS A 39 -3.74 -0.58 -3.97
C LYS A 39 -3.04 0.76 -3.74
N PRO A 40 -3.25 1.81 -4.57
CA PRO A 40 -2.73 3.15 -4.27
C PRO A 40 -3.10 3.64 -2.87
N LEU A 41 -4.35 3.45 -2.43
CA LEU A 41 -4.79 3.82 -1.07
C LEU A 41 -4.02 3.06 0.01
N LEU A 42 -3.85 1.74 -0.15
CA LEU A 42 -3.03 0.94 0.77
C LEU A 42 -1.57 1.46 0.83
N VAL A 43 -0.95 1.73 -0.32
CA VAL A 43 0.43 2.20 -0.36
C VAL A 43 0.53 3.59 0.30
N LEU A 44 -0.36 4.52 -0.01
CA LEU A 44 -0.38 5.85 0.60
C LEU A 44 -0.49 5.80 2.12
N TRP A 45 -1.35 4.92 2.64
CA TRP A 45 -1.46 4.68 4.08
C TRP A 45 -0.17 4.10 4.68
N LEU A 46 0.48 3.14 3.99
CA LEU A 46 1.77 2.58 4.43
C LEU A 46 2.88 3.63 4.45
N LEU A 47 2.90 4.55 3.47
CA LEU A 47 3.85 5.65 3.46
C LEU A 47 3.61 6.56 4.69
N GLY A 48 2.35 6.90 5.00
CA GLY A 48 2.02 7.74 6.16
C GLY A 48 2.43 7.06 7.48
N ARG A 49 2.18 5.75 7.59
CA ARG A 49 2.68 4.93 8.70
C ARG A 49 4.21 4.96 8.79
N PHE A 50 4.91 4.83 7.67
CA PHE A 50 6.37 4.88 7.64
C PHE A 50 6.88 6.23 8.12
N ALA A 51 6.29 7.33 7.67
CA ALA A 51 6.65 8.67 8.14
C ALA A 51 6.46 8.84 9.65
N ALA A 52 5.39 8.25 10.21
CA ALA A 52 5.07 8.36 11.64
C ALA A 52 5.88 7.42 12.54
N THR A 53 6.32 6.26 12.02
CA THR A 53 6.87 5.16 12.86
C THR A 53 8.24 4.65 12.43
N GLY A 54 8.74 5.07 11.26
CA GLY A 54 9.96 4.55 10.65
C GLY A 54 9.81 3.13 10.07
N SER A 55 8.60 2.54 10.07
CA SER A 55 8.37 1.21 9.51
C SER A 55 6.98 1.07 8.89
N THR A 56 6.91 0.39 7.75
CA THR A 56 5.66 -0.02 7.11
C THR A 56 5.12 -1.33 7.66
N SER A 57 5.83 -1.95 8.61
CA SER A 57 5.47 -3.26 9.13
C SER A 57 4.20 -3.19 9.98
N VAL A 58 3.22 -4.02 9.65
CA VAL A 58 1.88 -3.95 10.23
C VAL A 58 1.17 -5.31 10.16
N THR A 59 0.38 -5.64 11.18
CA THR A 59 -0.52 -6.80 11.11
C THR A 59 -1.73 -6.47 10.23
N TYR A 60 -2.34 -7.49 9.62
CA TYR A 60 -3.60 -7.29 8.90
C TYR A 60 -4.71 -6.78 9.84
N ALA A 61 -4.71 -7.23 11.10
CA ALA A 61 -5.69 -6.78 12.09
C ALA A 61 -5.62 -5.26 12.35
N ASP A 62 -4.42 -4.70 12.45
CA ASP A 62 -4.24 -3.25 12.67
C ASP A 62 -4.47 -2.42 11.39
N LEU A 63 -4.26 -3.04 10.23
CA LEU A 63 -4.39 -2.39 8.91
C LEU A 63 -5.85 -2.38 8.42
N GLU A 64 -6.64 -3.39 8.78
CA GLU A 64 -7.92 -3.67 8.13
C GLU A 64 -8.91 -2.52 8.23
N GLU A 65 -9.16 -2.03 9.43
CA GLU A 65 -10.13 -0.98 9.69
C GLU A 65 -9.76 0.35 9.01
N PRO A 66 -8.55 0.92 9.21
CA PRO A 66 -8.20 2.21 8.62
C PRO A 66 -8.12 2.14 7.08
N VAL A 67 -7.57 1.06 6.53
CA VAL A 67 -7.48 0.91 5.06
C VAL A 67 -8.83 0.63 4.44
N SER A 68 -9.69 -0.16 5.09
CA SER A 68 -11.06 -0.36 4.59
C SER A 68 -11.87 0.93 4.64
N GLY A 69 -11.71 1.75 5.69
CA GLY A 69 -12.29 3.09 5.79
C GLY A 69 -11.89 3.98 4.62
N LEU A 70 -10.59 4.08 4.32
CA LEU A 70 -10.09 4.82 3.16
C LEU A 70 -10.68 4.32 1.84
N ILE A 71 -10.75 2.99 1.67
CA ILE A 71 -11.33 2.40 0.45
C ILE A 71 -12.84 2.65 0.37
N ASN A 72 -13.56 2.72 1.48
CA ASN A 72 -14.98 3.07 1.49
C ASN A 72 -15.20 4.54 1.13
N GLU A 73 -14.30 5.44 1.56
CA GLU A 73 -14.42 6.86 1.28
C GLU A 73 -14.02 7.23 -0.16
N PHE A 74 -12.95 6.61 -0.68
CA PHE A 74 -12.33 7.00 -1.96
C PHE A 74 -12.41 5.93 -3.04
N GLY A 75 -13.01 4.78 -2.75
CA GLY A 75 -13.23 3.69 -3.70
C GLY A 75 -14.67 3.64 -4.21
N PRO A 76 -14.96 2.70 -5.12
CA PRO A 76 -16.32 2.50 -5.62
C PRO A 76 -17.25 2.02 -4.52
N ASP A 77 -18.55 2.29 -4.70
CA ASP A 77 -19.61 1.90 -3.78
C ASP A 77 -19.58 0.41 -3.43
N VAL A 78 -19.93 0.11 -2.18
CA VAL A 78 -19.95 -1.25 -1.65
C VAL A 78 -21.37 -1.78 -1.58
N THR A 79 -21.54 -3.03 -1.97
CA THR A 79 -22.87 -3.68 -2.04
C THR A 79 -23.35 -4.25 -0.71
N SER A 80 -22.52 -4.26 0.36
CA SER A 80 -22.89 -4.78 1.68
C SER A 80 -21.96 -4.28 2.79
N GLN A 81 -22.47 -4.21 4.02
CA GLN A 81 -21.69 -3.81 5.18
C GLN A 81 -20.55 -4.79 5.51
N ALA A 82 -20.77 -6.09 5.33
CA ALA A 82 -19.73 -7.10 5.55
C ALA A 82 -18.52 -6.85 4.65
N ARG A 83 -18.75 -6.63 3.34
CA ARG A 83 -17.67 -6.28 2.41
C ARG A 83 -17.02 -4.95 2.74
N ALA A 84 -17.78 -3.97 3.24
CA ALA A 84 -17.24 -2.66 3.61
C ALA A 84 -16.16 -2.75 4.70
N ARG A 85 -16.27 -3.74 5.60
CA ARG A 85 -15.36 -3.93 6.74
C ARG A 85 -14.05 -4.65 6.39
N GLU A 86 -14.00 -5.41 5.29
CA GLU A 86 -12.85 -6.23 4.92
C GLU A 86 -12.23 -5.84 3.57
N ARG A 87 -12.49 -4.60 3.09
CA ARG A 87 -12.01 -4.14 1.78
C ARG A 87 -10.50 -4.11 1.66
N ALA A 88 -9.79 -4.04 2.78
CA ALA A 88 -8.34 -4.13 2.81
C ALA A 88 -7.78 -5.51 2.43
N ALA A 89 -8.57 -6.59 2.52
CA ALA A 89 -8.11 -7.95 2.22
C ALA A 89 -7.56 -8.08 0.78
N MET A 90 -8.29 -7.55 -0.19
CA MET A 90 -7.90 -7.59 -1.60
C MET A 90 -6.55 -6.89 -1.87
N PRO A 91 -6.36 -5.60 -1.59
CA PRO A 91 -5.07 -4.96 -1.83
C PRO A 91 -3.97 -5.53 -0.94
N PHE A 92 -4.25 -6.00 0.28
CA PHE A 92 -3.26 -6.65 1.14
C PHE A 92 -2.70 -7.93 0.51
N VAL A 93 -3.55 -8.78 -0.06
CA VAL A 93 -3.14 -10.02 -0.73
C VAL A 93 -2.48 -9.72 -2.07
N HIS A 94 -2.98 -8.77 -2.85
CA HIS A 94 -2.58 -8.61 -4.26
C HIS A 94 -1.57 -7.49 -4.54
N LEU A 95 -1.12 -6.74 -3.53
CA LEU A 95 -0.05 -5.76 -3.72
C LEU A 95 1.20 -6.45 -4.29
N GLU A 96 1.85 -5.75 -5.22
CA GLU A 96 2.94 -6.22 -6.05
C GLU A 96 4.07 -6.76 -5.16
N ARG A 97 4.46 -8.03 -5.36
CA ARG A 97 5.44 -8.73 -4.49
C ARG A 97 6.85 -8.14 -4.55
N THR A 98 7.15 -7.32 -5.55
CA THR A 98 8.36 -6.51 -5.63
C THR A 98 8.37 -5.39 -4.59
N LEU A 99 7.20 -4.89 -4.19
CA LEU A 99 7.03 -3.89 -3.14
C LEU A 99 6.70 -4.52 -1.79
N TRP A 100 5.83 -5.52 -1.77
CA TRP A 100 5.14 -6.01 -0.57
C TRP A 100 5.52 -7.44 -0.20
N ASP A 101 5.78 -7.68 1.08
CA ASP A 101 6.11 -9.01 1.63
C ASP A 101 5.08 -9.44 2.69
N PRO A 102 3.89 -9.92 2.29
CA PRO A 102 2.90 -10.42 3.22
C PRO A 102 3.28 -11.84 3.69
N ARG A 103 3.22 -12.07 5.00
CA ARG A 103 3.56 -13.33 5.67
C ARG A 103 2.52 -13.69 6.72
N ASP A 104 2.39 -14.98 7.05
CA ASP A 104 1.62 -15.44 8.20
C ASP A 104 2.42 -15.31 9.52
N SER A 105 1.81 -15.71 10.64
CA SER A 105 2.45 -15.68 11.96
C SER A 105 3.70 -16.55 12.06
N ASP A 106 3.80 -17.58 11.23
CA ASP A 106 4.96 -18.49 11.16
C ASP A 106 6.07 -17.94 10.23
N GLY A 107 5.87 -16.74 9.66
CA GLY A 107 6.80 -16.10 8.74
C GLY A 107 6.77 -16.69 7.33
N ARG A 108 5.78 -17.52 6.99
CA ARG A 108 5.63 -18.09 5.65
C ARG A 108 4.99 -17.07 4.70
N PRO A 109 5.44 -16.96 3.44
CA PRO A 109 4.85 -16.04 2.48
C PRO A 109 3.36 -16.33 2.22
N ILE A 110 2.55 -15.27 2.19
CA ILE A 110 1.16 -15.36 1.73
C ILE A 110 1.15 -15.27 0.20
N ALA A 111 0.69 -16.33 -0.46
CA ALA A 111 0.64 -16.42 -1.91
C ALA A 111 -0.34 -15.40 -2.52
N SER A 112 -0.07 -14.98 -3.75
CA SER A 112 -0.89 -13.97 -4.46
C SER A 112 -2.24 -14.50 -4.93
N ASP A 113 -2.50 -15.80 -4.81
CA ASP A 113 -3.77 -16.49 -5.06
C ASP A 113 -4.50 -16.88 -3.75
N ALA A 114 -3.97 -16.45 -2.60
CA ALA A 114 -4.61 -16.68 -1.32
C ALA A 114 -6.02 -16.04 -1.29
N PRO A 115 -7.00 -16.68 -0.64
CA PRO A 115 -8.33 -16.09 -0.54
C PRO A 115 -8.32 -14.72 0.14
N GLU A 116 -8.96 -13.74 -0.50
CA GLU A 116 -9.14 -12.37 -0.03
C GLU A 116 -10.17 -12.30 1.12
N ARG A 117 -9.92 -13.00 2.23
CA ARG A 117 -10.87 -13.09 3.37
C ARG A 117 -10.26 -12.51 4.63
N GLY A 118 -10.82 -11.41 5.12
CA GLY A 118 -10.26 -10.69 6.28
C GLY A 118 -10.18 -11.58 7.53
N ASN A 119 -11.22 -12.36 7.81
CA ASN A 119 -11.24 -13.28 8.94
C ASN A 119 -10.10 -14.32 8.91
N ARG A 120 -9.77 -14.84 7.74
CA ARG A 120 -8.67 -15.79 7.55
C ARG A 120 -7.33 -15.12 7.75
N LEU A 121 -7.13 -13.93 7.17
CA LEU A 121 -5.91 -13.14 7.33
C LEU A 121 -5.67 -12.80 8.80
N ARG A 122 -6.70 -12.44 9.56
CA ARG A 122 -6.62 -12.25 11.02
C ARG A 122 -6.26 -13.55 11.74
N ALA A 123 -6.97 -14.64 11.44
CA ALA A 123 -6.78 -15.93 12.13
C ALA A 123 -5.36 -16.51 11.97
N GLN A 124 -4.72 -16.28 10.81
CA GLN A 124 -3.35 -16.72 10.56
C GLN A 124 -2.28 -15.70 11.00
N GLY A 125 -2.67 -14.63 11.71
CA GLY A 125 -1.76 -13.58 12.16
C GLY A 125 -1.01 -12.88 11.02
N ALA A 126 -1.69 -12.67 9.89
CA ALA A 126 -1.05 -12.10 8.70
C ALA A 126 -0.39 -10.75 9.02
N ARG A 127 0.84 -10.57 8.54
CA ARG A 127 1.63 -9.36 8.66
C ARG A 127 2.17 -8.97 7.30
N GLY A 128 2.23 -7.68 7.02
CA GLY A 128 2.83 -7.16 5.81
C GLY A 128 3.87 -6.09 6.12
N ARG A 129 4.79 -5.90 5.18
CA ARG A 129 5.80 -4.85 5.19
C ARG A 129 6.22 -4.57 3.75
N LEU A 130 6.51 -3.32 3.41
CA LEU A 130 7.28 -3.02 2.22
C LEU A 130 8.66 -3.69 2.33
N ARG A 131 9.23 -4.09 1.20
CA ARG A 131 10.53 -4.76 1.22
C ARG A 131 11.60 -3.85 1.85
N PRO A 132 12.59 -4.41 2.58
CA PRO A 132 13.61 -3.60 3.27
C PRO A 132 14.32 -2.58 2.36
N GLU A 133 14.61 -2.98 1.13
CA GLU A 133 15.20 -2.10 0.12
C GLU A 133 14.30 -0.88 -0.19
N VAL A 134 12.98 -1.06 -0.22
CA VAL A 134 12.02 0.03 -0.42
C VAL A 134 11.97 0.94 0.81
N GLU A 135 11.91 0.39 2.03
CA GLU A 135 11.97 1.23 3.25
C GLU A 135 13.28 2.02 3.34
N THR A 136 14.40 1.45 2.86
CA THR A 136 15.70 2.15 2.81
C THR A 136 15.64 3.36 1.87
N LEU A 137 15.02 3.21 0.70
CA LEU A 137 14.82 4.32 -0.23
C LEU A 137 13.86 5.37 0.34
N LEU A 138 12.78 4.94 1.00
CA LEU A 138 11.80 5.84 1.62
C LEU A 138 12.34 6.59 2.84
N ALA A 139 13.47 6.16 3.42
CA ALA A 139 14.12 6.89 4.51
C ALA A 139 14.64 8.27 4.07
N ASP A 140 14.87 8.47 2.76
CA ASP A 140 15.09 9.79 2.19
C ASP A 140 13.75 10.57 2.11
N PRO A 141 13.60 11.70 2.80
CA PRO A 141 12.34 12.45 2.84
C PRO A 141 11.89 12.94 1.46
N GLY A 142 12.82 13.25 0.55
CA GLY A 142 12.50 13.64 -0.82
C GLY A 142 11.85 12.49 -1.59
N THR A 143 12.45 11.31 -1.53
CA THR A 143 11.92 10.08 -2.13
C THR A 143 10.54 9.72 -1.59
N LEU A 144 10.34 9.84 -0.28
CA LEU A 144 9.05 9.60 0.36
C LEU A 144 7.97 10.58 -0.12
N ALA A 145 8.28 11.88 -0.13
CA ALA A 145 7.37 12.92 -0.60
C ALA A 145 7.02 12.75 -2.09
N ASP A 146 8.00 12.41 -2.92
CA ASP A 146 7.79 12.20 -4.34
C ASP A 146 6.99 10.94 -4.63
N ALA A 147 7.18 9.86 -3.87
CA ALA A 147 6.36 8.66 -3.94
C ALA A 147 4.89 8.95 -3.61
N ALA A 148 4.63 9.70 -2.53
CA ALA A 148 3.27 10.08 -2.13
C ALA A 148 2.62 10.98 -3.17
N ARG A 149 3.32 12.04 -3.63
CA ARG A 149 2.84 12.95 -4.66
C ARG A 149 2.52 12.23 -5.96
N LEU A 150 3.41 11.34 -6.42
CA LEU A 150 3.20 10.53 -7.60
C LEU A 150 1.93 9.69 -7.49
N LEU A 151 1.69 9.02 -6.36
CA LEU A 151 0.49 8.20 -6.18
C LEU A 151 -0.79 9.05 -6.20
N LEU A 152 -0.76 10.23 -5.57
CA LEU A 152 -1.89 11.15 -5.50
C LEU A 152 -2.23 11.71 -6.89
N GLU A 153 -1.26 12.21 -7.63
CA GLU A 153 -1.45 12.81 -8.96
C GLU A 153 -1.78 11.77 -10.04
N ARG A 154 -1.26 10.54 -9.91
CA ARG A 154 -1.43 9.50 -10.94
C ARG A 154 -2.78 8.80 -10.87
N TYR A 155 -3.32 8.63 -9.68
CA TYR A 155 -4.45 7.73 -9.44
C TYR A 155 -5.74 8.41 -9.00
N PHE A 156 -5.69 9.70 -8.67
CA PHE A 156 -6.83 10.47 -8.20
C PHE A 156 -6.95 11.78 -8.98
N ASP A 157 -8.18 12.27 -9.15
CA ASP A 157 -8.36 13.65 -9.64
C ASP A 157 -7.88 14.66 -8.59
N PRO A 158 -7.62 15.94 -8.94
CA PRO A 158 -7.09 16.93 -8.00
C PRO A 158 -7.92 17.13 -6.72
N THR A 159 -9.25 17.05 -6.81
CA THR A 159 -10.14 17.19 -5.65
C THR A 159 -10.04 15.97 -4.74
N GLN A 160 -10.03 14.76 -5.32
CA GLN A 160 -9.81 13.54 -4.58
C GLN A 160 -8.41 13.47 -3.96
N ALA A 161 -7.37 13.87 -4.69
CA ALA A 161 -5.99 13.87 -4.25
C ALA A 161 -5.80 14.70 -2.96
N GLY A 162 -6.37 15.91 -2.89
CA GLY A 162 -6.32 16.73 -1.68
C GLY A 162 -6.99 16.07 -0.47
N ARG A 163 -8.15 15.44 -0.66
CA ARG A 163 -8.87 14.73 0.41
C ARG A 163 -8.15 13.47 0.89
N VAL A 164 -7.65 12.66 -0.05
CA VAL A 164 -6.87 11.46 0.28
C VAL A 164 -5.61 11.88 1.03
N GLY A 165 -4.89 12.88 0.54
CA GLY A 165 -3.69 13.41 1.19
C GLY A 165 -3.96 13.77 2.65
N GLY A 166 -4.98 14.59 2.91
CA GLY A 166 -5.38 14.94 4.28
C GLY A 166 -5.73 13.73 5.16
N ALA A 167 -6.43 12.73 4.61
CA ALA A 167 -6.85 11.54 5.35
C ALA A 167 -5.69 10.63 5.78
N VAL A 168 -4.59 10.60 5.02
CA VAL A 168 -3.41 9.77 5.33
C VAL A 168 -2.21 10.57 5.86
N GLY A 169 -2.37 11.87 6.10
CA GLY A 169 -1.31 12.74 6.63
C GLY A 169 -0.30 13.26 5.60
N TRP A 170 -0.64 13.24 4.31
CA TRP A 170 0.13 13.88 3.24
C TRP A 170 -0.43 15.28 2.94
N ASP A 171 0.29 16.32 3.35
CA ASP A 171 -0.01 17.68 2.90
C ASP A 171 0.67 17.93 1.55
N LEU A 172 -0.13 17.98 0.47
CA LEU A 172 0.32 18.31 -0.88
C LEU A 172 0.64 19.80 -1.07
N THR A 173 0.28 20.66 -0.10
CA THR A 173 0.47 22.10 -0.17
C THR A 173 1.85 22.54 0.35
N ALA A 174 2.56 21.66 1.05
CA ALA A 174 3.91 21.93 1.52
C ALA A 174 4.94 21.73 0.39
N PRO A 175 5.87 22.68 0.14
CA PRO A 175 7.02 22.40 -0.71
C PRO A 175 7.78 21.20 -0.14
N ALA A 176 8.38 20.38 -1.03
CA ALA A 176 9.03 19.12 -0.70
C ALA A 176 9.85 19.21 0.61
N GLY A 177 9.33 18.64 1.71
CA GLY A 177 10.03 18.70 2.99
C GLY A 177 9.20 18.52 4.26
N THR A 178 7.86 18.62 4.23
CA THR A 178 7.08 18.53 5.49
C THR A 178 5.99 17.48 5.41
N VAL A 179 6.21 16.34 6.06
CA VAL A 179 5.11 15.44 6.43
C VAL A 179 4.47 16.03 7.68
N SER A 180 3.21 16.44 7.58
CA SER A 180 2.46 16.88 8.76
C SER A 180 2.02 15.63 9.52
N ALA A 181 2.47 15.48 10.77
CA ALA A 181 2.08 14.36 11.61
C ALA A 181 0.55 14.27 11.71
N PRO A 182 -0.06 13.08 11.58
CA PRO A 182 -1.50 12.95 11.73
C PRO A 182 -1.89 13.39 13.14
N ALA A 183 -2.92 14.24 13.24
CA ALA A 183 -3.50 14.62 14.51
C ALA A 183 -3.91 13.37 15.28
N ARG A 184 -3.35 13.18 16.48
CA ARG A 184 -3.73 12.08 17.37
C ARG A 184 -5.24 12.16 17.64
N PRO A 185 -6.01 11.06 17.52
CA PRO A 185 -7.37 11.05 18.03
C PRO A 185 -7.33 11.24 19.55
N ALA A 186 -8.24 12.08 20.04
CA ALA A 186 -8.45 12.36 21.46
C ALA A 186 -9.07 11.16 22.19
#